data_AF-A0A2E7DR75-F1
#
_entry.id   AF-A0A2E7DR75-F1
#
_cell.length_a   1.000
_cell.length_b   1.000
_cell.length_c   1.000
_cell.angle_alpha   90.00
_cell.angle_beta   90.00
_cell.angle_gamma   90.00
#
_symmetry.space_group_name_H-M   'P 1'
#
loop_
_entity.id
_entity.type
_entity.pdbx_description
1 polymer ?
#
loop_
_entity_poly.entity_id
_entity_poly.type
_entity_poly.pdbx_seq_one_letter_code
_entity_poly.pdbx_strand_id
1 'polypeptide(L)'
;MPTKTSSNSTNLCVRAFFFITIFLVLSFWPLYAAEEVLLKIEGDLIDEIEITNSNTDANLTISSYYELLPSEIKTEIADYRSKLDRLQPDYEVAFLAADSAEMAEVREEIDGHWLVIQTIHNHFFTAQVVEILNRAYIKSFDGLLPEESNTLE
;
A
#
# COMPACT_ATOMS: atom_id res chain seq x y z
N MET A 1 9.32 -32.77 82.25
CA MET A 1 8.55 -31.72 82.97
C MET A 1 8.88 -30.36 82.33
N PRO A 2 7.95 -29.39 82.27
CA PRO A 2 7.67 -28.61 81.06
C PRO A 2 8.28 -27.20 81.00
N THR A 3 8.36 -26.65 79.79
CA THR A 3 8.23 -25.22 79.35
C THR A 3 8.36 -25.21 77.81
N LYS A 4 7.78 -24.38 76.94
CA LYS A 4 6.80 -23.29 76.92
C LYS A 4 6.65 -22.89 75.41
N THR A 5 5.48 -22.40 74.99
CA THR A 5 5.20 -21.47 73.84
C THR A 5 5.64 -21.79 72.40
N SER A 6 4.74 -21.59 71.43
CA SER A 6 4.80 -20.45 70.49
C SER A 6 3.93 -20.65 69.23
N SER A 7 3.02 -19.71 69.02
CA SER A 7 2.58 -19.09 67.74
C SER A 7 3.11 -19.68 66.42
N ASN A 8 2.21 -19.90 65.44
CA ASN A 8 2.17 -19.05 64.24
C ASN A 8 0.98 -19.38 63.31
N SER A 9 0.03 -18.44 63.30
CA SER A 9 -1.00 -18.23 62.28
C SER A 9 -0.37 -17.60 61.02
N THR A 10 0.09 -18.41 60.07
CA THR A 10 0.75 -17.86 58.85
C THR A 10 0.33 -18.51 57.54
N ASN A 11 -0.78 -19.25 57.48
CA ASN A 11 -1.12 -19.99 56.25
C ASN A 11 -2.54 -19.76 55.69
N LEU A 12 -3.29 -18.79 56.21
CA LEU A 12 -4.65 -18.51 55.68
C LEU A 12 -4.75 -17.23 54.83
N CYS A 13 -3.80 -16.29 54.96
CA CYS A 13 -3.91 -14.98 54.30
C CYS A 13 -3.30 -14.93 52.89
N VAL A 14 -2.48 -15.91 52.49
CA VAL A 14 -1.73 -15.84 51.23
C VAL A 14 -2.50 -16.42 50.03
N ARG A 15 -3.51 -17.28 50.25
CA ARG A 15 -4.23 -17.95 49.15
C ARG A 15 -5.42 -17.15 48.60
N ALA A 16 -5.94 -16.17 49.34
CA ALA A 16 -7.07 -15.34 48.91
C ALA A 16 -6.64 -14.11 48.07
N PHE A 17 -5.40 -13.67 48.18
CA PHE A 17 -4.90 -12.53 47.41
C PHE A 17 -4.53 -12.87 45.96
N PHE A 18 -4.28 -14.15 45.65
CA PHE A 18 -3.80 -14.54 44.32
C PHE A 18 -4.92 -14.65 43.27
N PHE A 19 -6.18 -14.85 43.68
CA PHE A 19 -7.32 -14.95 42.76
C PHE A 19 -7.97 -13.60 42.45
N ILE A 20 -7.79 -12.58 43.30
CA ILE A 20 -8.37 -11.24 43.07
C ILE A 20 -7.49 -10.42 42.11
N THR A 21 -6.19 -10.68 42.06
CA THR A 21 -5.28 -9.99 41.10
C THR A 21 -5.41 -10.50 39.68
N ILE A 22 -5.74 -11.78 39.47
CA ILE A 22 -5.92 -12.35 38.11
C ILE A 22 -7.20 -11.85 37.44
N PHE A 23 -8.24 -11.50 38.20
CA PHE A 23 -9.49 -10.99 37.62
C PHE A 23 -9.43 -9.50 37.25
N LEU A 24 -8.46 -8.74 37.78
CA LEU A 24 -8.36 -7.29 37.56
C LEU A 24 -7.54 -6.91 36.31
N VAL A 25 -6.81 -7.85 35.71
CA VAL A 25 -5.94 -7.57 34.53
C VAL A 25 -6.65 -7.84 33.19
N LEU A 26 -7.86 -8.42 33.22
CA LEU A 26 -8.61 -8.78 32.00
C LEU A 26 -9.53 -7.70 31.45
N SER A 27 -9.57 -6.50 32.05
CA SER A 27 -10.47 -5.42 31.60
C SER A 27 -9.79 -4.29 30.82
N PHE A 28 -8.50 -4.41 30.51
CA PHE A 28 -7.86 -3.51 29.54
C PHE A 28 -7.88 -4.14 28.14
N TRP A 29 -9.09 -4.26 27.59
CA TRP A 29 -9.20 -4.20 26.13
C TRP A 29 -9.20 -2.71 25.80
N PRO A 30 -8.28 -2.21 24.96
CA PRO A 30 -8.54 -0.93 24.32
C PRO A 30 -9.86 -1.13 23.59
N LEU A 31 -10.89 -0.42 24.04
CA LEU A 31 -12.02 -0.10 23.18
C LEU A 31 -11.39 0.71 22.05
N TYR A 32 -10.94 0.03 20.99
CA TYR A 32 -10.77 0.67 19.71
C TYR A 32 -12.17 1.20 19.41
N ALA A 33 -12.34 2.49 19.68
CA ALA A 33 -13.32 3.25 18.94
C ALA A 33 -12.95 2.95 17.49
N ALA A 34 -13.75 2.09 16.85
CA ALA A 34 -13.83 2.10 15.42
C ALA A 34 -14.11 3.57 15.12
N GLU A 35 -13.10 4.28 14.62
CA GLU A 35 -13.36 5.45 13.82
C GLU A 35 -14.27 4.90 12.73
N GLU A 36 -15.58 5.03 12.95
CA GLU A 36 -16.53 4.96 11.86
C GLU A 36 -15.97 5.96 10.88
N VAL A 37 -15.41 5.47 9.79
CA VAL A 37 -14.90 6.28 8.70
C VAL A 37 -16.10 7.10 8.26
N LEU A 38 -16.20 8.32 8.82
CA LEU A 38 -17.21 9.29 8.51
C LEU A 38 -16.93 9.67 7.06
N LEU A 39 -17.63 8.98 6.16
CA LEU A 39 -17.79 9.30 4.74
C LEU A 39 -16.58 10.09 4.19
N LYS A 40 -15.53 9.38 3.75
CA LYS A 40 -14.47 10.03 2.98
C LYS A 40 -15.14 10.56 1.71
N ILE A 41 -15.42 11.86 1.67
CA ILE A 41 -15.80 12.54 0.44
C ILE A 41 -14.51 12.57 -0.38
N GLU A 42 -14.24 11.45 -1.05
CA GLU A 42 -13.43 11.44 -2.26
C GLU A 42 -13.96 12.60 -3.12
N GLY A 43 -13.08 13.48 -3.60
CA GLY A 43 -13.50 14.45 -4.62
C GLY A 43 -14.17 13.72 -5.78
N ASP A 44 -14.91 14.43 -6.63
CA ASP A 44 -15.54 13.86 -7.83
C ASP A 44 -14.50 13.12 -8.67
N LEU A 45 -14.33 11.82 -8.41
CA LEU A 45 -13.30 11.00 -9.02
C LEU A 45 -13.63 10.88 -10.49
N ILE A 46 -12.59 10.91 -11.31
CA ILE A 46 -12.76 10.73 -12.74
C ILE A 46 -13.17 9.28 -13.00
N ASP A 47 -14.40 9.13 -13.49
CA ASP A 47 -15.01 7.83 -13.80
C ASP A 47 -14.64 7.35 -15.21
N GLU A 48 -15.03 6.11 -15.52
CA GLU A 48 -14.78 5.49 -16.82
C GLU A 48 -15.40 6.32 -17.95
N ILE A 49 -14.57 6.66 -18.94
CA ILE A 49 -15.04 7.26 -20.18
C ILE A 49 -15.30 6.15 -21.22
N GLU A 50 -16.32 6.32 -22.06
CA GLU A 50 -16.58 5.40 -23.16
C GLU A 50 -15.48 5.53 -24.23
N ILE A 51 -14.40 4.77 -24.06
CA ILE A 51 -13.35 4.68 -25.07
C ILE A 51 -13.85 3.72 -26.15
N THR A 52 -14.32 4.27 -27.27
CA THR A 52 -14.94 3.52 -28.38
C THR A 52 -13.93 2.68 -29.17
N ASN A 53 -13.27 1.69 -28.55
CA ASN A 53 -12.68 0.52 -29.23
C ASN A 53 -12.12 -0.50 -28.25
N SER A 54 -12.47 -1.79 -28.42
CA SER A 54 -11.96 -2.91 -27.61
C SER A 54 -10.50 -3.28 -27.91
N ASN A 55 -9.82 -2.54 -28.80
CA ASN A 55 -8.40 -2.71 -29.14
C ASN A 55 -7.63 -1.39 -29.06
N THR A 56 -8.04 -0.49 -28.15
CA THR A 56 -7.39 0.81 -28.01
C THR A 56 -5.93 0.64 -27.61
N ASP A 57 -5.05 1.38 -28.28
CA ASP A 57 -3.64 1.51 -27.95
C ASP A 57 -3.49 1.95 -26.48
N ALA A 58 -2.64 1.26 -25.72
CA ALA A 58 -2.41 1.54 -24.31
C ALA A 58 -2.00 3.00 -24.07
N ASN A 59 -1.21 3.57 -24.98
CA ASN A 59 -0.81 4.96 -24.89
C ASN A 59 -1.97 5.92 -25.11
N LEU A 60 -2.87 5.60 -26.04
CA LEU A 60 -4.10 6.38 -26.26
C LEU A 60 -5.01 6.32 -25.03
N THR A 61 -5.21 5.14 -24.43
CA THR A 61 -5.97 5.00 -23.18
C THR A 61 -5.39 5.88 -22.07
N ILE A 62 -4.07 5.80 -21.81
CA ILE A 62 -3.43 6.61 -20.77
C ILE A 62 -3.60 8.10 -21.06
N SER A 63 -3.32 8.53 -22.29
CA SER A 63 -3.43 9.95 -22.67
C SER A 63 -4.85 10.49 -22.53
N SER A 64 -5.88 9.70 -22.89
CA SER A 64 -7.28 10.10 -22.81
C SER A 64 -7.70 10.39 -21.37
N TYR A 65 -7.30 9.56 -20.41
CA TYR A 65 -7.57 9.79 -18.99
C TYR A 65 -6.73 10.93 -18.42
N TYR A 66 -5.47 11.04 -18.84
CA TYR A 66 -4.60 12.11 -18.35
C TYR A 66 -5.09 13.48 -18.81
N GLU A 67 -5.77 13.59 -19.96
CA GLU A 67 -6.40 14.83 -20.41
C GLU A 67 -7.49 15.37 -19.46
N LEU A 68 -8.01 14.55 -18.56
CA LEU A 68 -9.02 14.93 -17.58
C LEU A 68 -8.40 15.48 -16.27
N LEU A 69 -7.09 15.32 -16.08
CA LEU A 69 -6.39 15.77 -14.88
C LEU A 69 -6.19 17.31 -14.87
N PRO A 70 -6.04 17.92 -13.68
CA PRO A 70 -5.54 19.29 -13.57
C PRO A 70 -4.18 19.45 -14.23
N SER A 71 -3.89 20.62 -14.80
CA SER A 71 -2.66 20.86 -15.58
C SER A 71 -1.37 20.59 -14.82
N GLU A 72 -1.34 20.90 -13.52
CA GLU A 72 -0.17 20.64 -12.66
C GLU A 72 0.09 19.14 -12.54
N ILE A 73 -0.96 18.35 -12.32
CA ILE A 73 -0.89 16.89 -12.19
C ILE A 73 -0.55 16.24 -13.53
N LYS A 74 -1.05 16.80 -14.65
CA LYS A 74 -0.64 16.37 -16.01
C LYS A 74 0.86 16.48 -16.20
N THR A 75 1.45 17.60 -15.80
CA THR A 75 2.91 17.81 -15.91
C THR A 75 3.66 16.84 -14.99
N GLU A 76 3.23 16.73 -13.73
CA GLU A 76 3.86 15.85 -12.76
C GLU A 76 3.86 14.38 -13.23
N ILE A 77 2.70 13.87 -13.66
CA ILE A 77 2.59 12.47 -14.09
C ILE A 77 3.33 12.20 -15.40
N ALA A 78 3.43 13.19 -16.28
CA ALA A 78 4.23 13.10 -17.50
C ALA A 78 5.73 13.02 -17.18
N ASP A 79 6.20 13.75 -16.17
CA ASP A 79 7.60 13.69 -15.74
C ASP A 79 7.96 12.30 -15.19
N TYR A 80 7.12 11.71 -14.33
CA TYR A 80 7.36 10.35 -13.82
C TYR A 80 7.28 9.29 -14.93
N ARG A 81 6.33 9.43 -15.85
CA ARG A 81 6.26 8.56 -17.03
C ARG A 81 7.54 8.65 -17.87
N SER A 82 8.04 9.86 -18.13
CA SER A 82 9.29 10.04 -18.88
C SER A 82 10.50 9.45 -18.15
N LYS A 83 10.51 9.44 -16.81
CA LYS A 83 11.57 8.76 -16.04
C LYS A 83 11.50 7.24 -16.21
N LEU A 84 10.30 6.66 -16.12
CA LEU A 84 10.10 5.23 -16.41
C LEU A 84 10.57 4.86 -17.83
N ASP A 85 10.20 5.65 -18.84
CA ASP A 85 10.61 5.40 -20.23
C ASP A 85 12.14 5.39 -20.40
N ARG A 86 12.87 6.16 -19.57
CA ARG A 86 14.34 6.20 -19.60
C ARG A 86 14.99 5.02 -18.90
N LEU A 87 14.36 4.47 -17.86
CA LEU A 87 14.90 3.35 -17.08
C LEU A 87 14.72 1.99 -17.79
N GLN A 88 13.77 1.89 -18.72
CA GLN A 88 13.56 0.66 -19.50
C GLN A 88 14.82 0.18 -20.24
N PRO A 89 15.50 1.01 -21.07
CA PRO A 89 16.74 0.58 -21.73
C PRO A 89 17.87 0.31 -20.73
N ASP A 90 17.94 1.03 -19.61
CA ASP A 90 18.96 0.81 -18.58
C ASP A 90 18.81 -0.57 -17.94
N TYR A 91 17.57 -0.99 -17.65
CA TYR A 91 17.26 -2.33 -17.15
C TYR A 91 17.62 -3.41 -18.18
N GLU A 92 17.33 -3.18 -19.46
CA GLU A 92 17.69 -4.11 -20.55
C GLU A 92 19.21 -4.29 -20.66
N VAL A 93 19.98 -3.20 -20.58
CA VAL A 93 21.45 -3.24 -20.61
C VAL A 93 21.99 -4.02 -19.41
N ALA A 94 21.49 -3.74 -18.20
CA ALA A 94 21.89 -4.46 -16.98
C ALA A 94 21.58 -5.97 -17.09
N PHE A 95 20.40 -6.32 -17.61
CA PHE A 95 20.00 -7.71 -17.86
C PHE A 95 20.92 -8.42 -18.86
N LEU A 96 21.22 -7.77 -19.99
CA LEU A 96 22.12 -8.33 -21.02
C LEU A 96 23.56 -8.47 -20.53
N ALA A 97 24.00 -7.60 -19.61
CA ALA A 97 25.29 -7.69 -18.95
C ALA A 97 25.34 -8.74 -17.82
N ALA A 98 24.19 -9.31 -17.45
CA ALA A 98 24.01 -10.15 -16.27
C ALA A 98 24.51 -9.49 -14.97
N ASP A 99 24.37 -8.17 -14.88
CA ASP A 99 24.74 -7.38 -13.70
C ASP A 99 23.54 -7.31 -12.75
N SER A 100 23.44 -8.28 -11.85
CA SER A 100 22.33 -8.35 -10.90
C SER A 100 22.28 -7.18 -9.92
N ALA A 101 23.41 -6.50 -9.68
CA ALA A 101 23.43 -5.33 -8.79
C ALA A 101 22.80 -4.13 -9.48
N GLU A 102 23.23 -3.85 -10.72
CA GLU A 102 22.64 -2.79 -11.55
C GLU A 102 21.15 -3.05 -11.81
N MET A 103 20.78 -4.31 -12.12
CA MET A 103 19.37 -4.67 -12.30
C MET A 103 18.51 -4.36 -11.07
N ALA A 104 19.05 -4.58 -9.86
CA ALA A 104 18.33 -4.32 -8.61
C ALA A 104 18.19 -2.82 -8.34
N GLU A 105 19.22 -2.02 -8.63
CA GLU A 105 19.20 -0.57 -8.51
C GLU A 105 18.18 0.05 -9.47
N VAL A 106 18.24 -0.30 -10.76
CA VAL A 106 17.29 0.18 -11.77
C VAL A 106 15.86 -0.28 -11.43
N ARG A 107 15.70 -1.47 -10.85
CA ARG A 107 14.40 -1.97 -10.38
C ARG A 107 13.82 -1.12 -9.26
N GLU A 108 14.63 -0.78 -8.26
CA GLU A 108 14.20 0.09 -7.16
C GLU A 108 13.74 1.46 -7.67
N GLU A 109 14.44 2.02 -8.65
CA GLU A 109 14.04 3.29 -9.28
C GLU A 109 12.71 3.18 -10.05
N ILE A 110 12.53 2.10 -10.83
CA ILE A 110 11.28 1.82 -11.54
C ILE A 110 10.12 1.71 -10.56
N ASP A 111 10.28 0.92 -9.50
CA ASP A 111 9.23 0.71 -8.50
C ASP A 111 8.89 2.02 -7.77
N GLY A 112 9.89 2.87 -7.49
CA GLY A 112 9.70 4.19 -6.90
C GLY A 112 8.87 5.14 -7.78
N HIS A 113 9.19 5.24 -9.08
CA HIS A 113 8.42 6.07 -9.99
C HIS A 113 7.03 5.51 -10.27
N TRP A 114 6.91 4.18 -10.36
CA TRP A 114 5.64 3.52 -10.55
C TRP A 114 4.68 3.75 -9.37
N LEU A 115 5.18 3.65 -8.14
CA LEU A 115 4.40 3.92 -6.93
C LEU A 115 3.83 5.35 -6.91
N VAL A 116 4.60 6.34 -7.36
CA VAL A 116 4.11 7.72 -7.43
C VAL A 116 2.98 7.85 -8.45
N ILE A 117 3.14 7.23 -9.63
CA ILE A 117 2.07 7.20 -10.65
C ILE A 117 0.81 6.53 -10.09
N GLN A 118 0.94 5.39 -9.42
CA GLN A 118 -0.19 4.70 -8.78
C GLN A 118 -0.84 5.56 -7.69
N THR A 119 -0.06 6.34 -6.94
CA THR A 119 -0.59 7.27 -5.94
C THR A 119 -1.44 8.36 -6.59
N ILE A 120 -0.97 8.94 -7.70
CA ILE A 120 -1.76 9.91 -8.47
C ILE A 120 -3.01 9.23 -9.04
N HIS A 121 -2.91 8.00 -9.54
CA HIS A 121 -4.06 7.26 -10.05
C HIS A 121 -5.16 7.09 -9.00
N ASN A 122 -4.78 6.60 -7.82
CA ASN A 122 -5.72 6.39 -6.71
C ASN A 122 -6.31 7.69 -6.15
N HIS A 123 -5.65 8.84 -6.35
CA HIS A 123 -6.15 10.13 -5.86
C HIS A 123 -7.20 10.74 -6.79
N PHE A 124 -7.08 10.54 -8.10
CA PHE A 124 -7.89 11.26 -9.10
C PHE A 124 -8.92 10.40 -9.83
N PHE A 125 -8.79 9.08 -9.82
CA PHE A 125 -9.63 8.20 -10.63
C PHE A 125 -10.38 7.16 -9.79
N THR A 126 -11.51 6.69 -10.32
CA THR A 126 -12.25 5.55 -9.72
C THR A 126 -11.42 4.27 -9.79
N ALA A 127 -11.68 3.33 -8.88
CA ALA A 127 -10.96 2.05 -8.84
C ALA A 127 -11.00 1.30 -10.19
N GLN A 128 -12.11 1.41 -10.92
CA GLN A 128 -12.25 0.83 -12.25
C GLN A 128 -11.30 1.46 -13.26
N VAL A 129 -11.16 2.80 -13.25
CA VAL A 129 -10.23 3.51 -14.12
C VAL A 129 -8.78 3.25 -13.72
N VAL A 130 -8.47 3.15 -12.42
CA VAL A 130 -7.15 2.74 -11.94
C VAL A 130 -6.76 1.37 -12.51
N GLU A 131 -7.68 0.41 -12.53
CA GLU A 131 -7.45 -0.91 -13.12
C GLU A 131 -7.18 -0.84 -14.63
N ILE A 132 -7.94 0.00 -15.36
CA ILE A 132 -7.73 0.25 -16.79
C ILE A 132 -6.33 0.86 -17.03
N LEU A 133 -5.95 1.85 -16.23
CA LEU A 133 -4.67 2.53 -16.33
C LEU A 133 -3.51 1.59 -16.02
N ASN A 134 -3.59 0.80 -14.94
CA ASN A 134 -2.55 -0.18 -14.59
C ASN A 134 -2.32 -1.19 -15.71
N ARG A 135 -3.40 -1.76 -16.28
CA ARG A 135 -3.29 -2.67 -17.42
C ARG A 135 -2.67 -2.00 -18.64
N ALA A 136 -3.02 -0.74 -18.91
CA ALA A 136 -2.43 0.01 -20.01
C ALA A 136 -0.92 0.22 -19.79
N TYR A 137 -0.50 0.57 -18.56
CA TYR A 137 0.91 0.70 -18.20
C TYR A 137 1.68 -0.61 -18.35
N ILE A 138 1.17 -1.72 -17.78
CA ILE A 138 1.79 -3.05 -17.91
C ILE A 138 1.99 -3.41 -19.39
N LYS A 139 0.98 -3.15 -20.22
CA LYS A 139 1.05 -3.37 -21.67
C LYS A 139 2.05 -2.45 -22.38
N SER A 140 2.16 -1.18 -21.98
CA SER A 140 3.11 -0.22 -22.59
C SER A 140 4.56 -0.52 -22.24
N PHE A 141 4.82 -1.12 -21.07
CA PHE A 141 6.17 -1.39 -20.55
C PHE A 141 6.60 -2.85 -20.66
N ASP A 142 5.91 -3.66 -21.49
CA ASP A 142 6.27 -5.05 -21.83
C ASP A 142 6.65 -5.94 -20.63
N GLY A 143 5.86 -5.87 -19.55
CA GLY A 143 6.08 -6.68 -18.34
C GLY A 143 7.20 -6.18 -17.41
N LEU A 144 7.77 -5.00 -17.67
CA LEU A 144 8.72 -4.34 -16.76
C LEU A 144 8.06 -3.87 -15.46
N LEU A 145 6.75 -3.61 -15.48
CA LEU A 145 5.98 -3.18 -14.32
C LEU A 145 5.29 -4.39 -13.67
N PRO A 146 5.14 -4.41 -12.33
CA PRO A 146 4.48 -5.51 -11.63
C PRO A 146 3.01 -5.63 -12.04
N GLU A 147 2.54 -6.86 -12.29
CA GLU A 147 1.17 -7.10 -12.78
C GLU A 147 0.08 -6.88 -11.71
N GLU A 148 0.44 -6.85 -10.42
CA GLU A 148 -0.50 -6.77 -9.30
C GLU A 148 0.16 -6.02 -8.12
N SER A 149 -0.45 -4.92 -7.67
CA SER A 149 -0.18 -4.35 -6.33
C SER A 149 -1.18 -4.94 -5.32
N ASN A 150 -1.17 -6.25 -5.15
CA ASN A 150 -1.91 -6.92 -4.08
C ASN A 150 -0.89 -7.53 -3.12
N THR A 151 -0.54 -6.80 -2.05
CA THR A 151 -0.33 -7.31 -0.67
C THR A 151 0.29 -6.21 0.21
N LEU A 152 -0.57 -5.38 0.79
CA LEU A 152 -0.38 -5.08 2.21
C LEU A 152 -0.92 -6.31 2.95
N GLU A 153 -0.02 -7.23 3.33
CA GLU A 153 -0.27 -8.16 4.45
C GLU A 153 0.05 -7.47 5.79
#